data_AF-A0A6J6QVN6-F1
#
_entry.id   AF-A0A6J6QVN6-F1
#
_cell.length_a   1.000
_cell.length_b   1.000
_cell.length_c   1.000
_cell.angle_alpha   90.00
_cell.angle_beta   90.00
_cell.angle_gamma   90.00
#
_symmetry.space_group_name_H-M   'P 1'
#
loop_
_entity.id
_entity.type
_entity.pdbx_description
1 polymer ?
#
loop_
_entity_poly.entity_id
_entity_poly.type
_entity_poly.pdbx_seq_one_letter_code
_entity_poly.pdbx_strand_id
1 'polypeptide(L)'
;MLAEQLRERGCRVDVVLGASTEEKLYGVLDIKRVSSMLTITTEDGSSGTKGRVTDVLPDIMERNNSAVVYACGPMGMLASVAAIAAEYRAYSQCSVEESMACGIGICMTCVLPVIGDDGITRMVRSCVEGPIFRGDLVRWDEIGTIPADALGAPALDLS
;
A
#
# COMPACT_ATOMS: atom_id res chain seq x y z
N MET A 1 -1.27 17.17 -0.18
CA MET A 1 -1.52 15.77 -0.60
C MET A 1 -0.29 15.22 -1.35
N LEU A 2 0.03 13.92 -1.26
CA LEU A 2 1.23 13.34 -1.91
C LEU A 2 1.28 13.64 -3.43
N ALA A 3 0.16 13.51 -4.13
CA ALA A 3 0.05 13.80 -5.55
C ALA A 3 0.44 15.26 -5.90
N GLU A 4 0.11 16.23 -5.05
CA GLU A 4 0.52 17.64 -5.25
C GLU A 4 2.04 17.78 -5.12
N GLN A 5 2.62 17.18 -4.09
CA GLN A 5 4.07 17.22 -3.85
C GLN A 5 4.86 16.58 -5.00
N LEU A 6 4.35 15.50 -5.58
CA LEU A 6 4.95 14.87 -6.77
C LEU A 6 4.84 15.77 -8.00
N ARG A 7 3.70 16.42 -8.21
CA ARG A 7 3.52 17.37 -9.32
C ARG A 7 4.39 18.62 -9.20
N GLU A 8 4.53 19.17 -8.01
CA GLU A 8 5.44 20.30 -7.73
C GLU A 8 6.90 19.95 -8.07
N ARG A 9 7.27 18.68 -7.96
CA ARG A 9 8.57 18.14 -8.36
C ARG A 9 8.66 17.76 -9.84
N GLY A 10 7.62 18.05 -10.64
CA GLY A 10 7.58 17.77 -12.07
C GLY A 10 7.27 16.32 -12.43
N CYS A 11 6.84 15.49 -11.48
CA CYS A 11 6.45 14.11 -11.77
C CYS A 11 5.07 14.06 -12.43
N ARG A 12 4.91 13.17 -13.41
CA ARG A 12 3.59 12.74 -13.89
C ARG A 12 2.93 11.89 -12.80
N VAL A 13 1.66 12.16 -12.52
CA VAL A 13 0.90 11.44 -11.48
C VAL A 13 -0.39 10.91 -12.09
N ASP A 14 -0.47 9.60 -12.28
CA ASP A 14 -1.70 8.92 -12.67
C ASP A 14 -2.33 8.29 -11.41
N VAL A 15 -3.64 8.47 -11.22
CA VAL A 15 -4.34 8.04 -10.01
C VAL A 15 -5.44 7.05 -10.36
N VAL A 16 -5.49 5.95 -9.62
CA VAL A 16 -6.62 5.01 -9.62
C VAL A 16 -7.39 5.20 -8.31
N LEU A 17 -8.65 5.56 -8.41
CA LEU A 17 -9.54 5.77 -7.27
C LEU A 17 -10.65 4.72 -7.28
N GLY A 18 -10.72 3.93 -6.21
CA GLY A 18 -11.73 2.88 -6.06
C GLY A 18 -12.67 3.12 -4.91
N ALA A 19 -13.93 2.70 -5.07
CA ALA A 19 -14.93 2.63 -4.00
C ALA A 19 -15.87 1.45 -4.21
N SER A 20 -16.67 1.09 -3.20
CA SER A 20 -17.69 0.04 -3.39
C SER A 20 -18.85 0.52 -4.30
N THR A 21 -19.18 1.81 -4.21
CA THR A 21 -20.28 2.48 -4.94
C THR A 21 -19.87 3.93 -5.23
N GLU A 22 -20.55 4.60 -6.17
CA GLU A 22 -20.31 6.00 -6.55
C GLU A 22 -20.42 6.97 -5.38
N GLU A 23 -21.40 6.77 -4.50
CA GLU A 23 -21.64 7.61 -3.32
C GLU A 23 -20.47 7.60 -2.32
N LYS A 24 -19.60 6.59 -2.37
CA LYS A 24 -18.41 6.47 -1.53
C LYS A 24 -17.13 6.96 -2.22
N LEU A 25 -17.24 7.54 -3.42
CA LEU A 25 -16.12 8.22 -4.05
C LEU A 25 -15.93 9.61 -3.41
N TYR A 26 -14.82 9.76 -2.69
CA TYR A 26 -14.46 11.03 -2.04
C TYR A 26 -13.31 11.72 -2.77
N GLY A 27 -13.32 13.05 -2.77
CA GLY A 27 -12.20 13.85 -3.26
C GLY A 27 -11.96 13.77 -4.78
N VAL A 28 -12.91 13.26 -5.57
CA VAL A 28 -12.76 13.06 -7.03
C VAL A 28 -12.31 14.34 -7.74
N LEU A 29 -12.90 15.49 -7.40
CA LEU A 29 -12.55 16.78 -8.02
C LEU A 29 -11.14 17.23 -7.66
N ASP A 30 -10.72 17.04 -6.41
CA ASP A 30 -9.39 17.43 -5.96
C ASP A 30 -8.32 16.53 -6.58
N ILE A 31 -8.57 15.22 -6.61
CA ILE A 31 -7.72 14.23 -7.29
C ILE A 31 -7.61 14.57 -8.78
N LYS A 32 -8.74 14.85 -9.45
CA LYS A 32 -8.75 15.20 -10.88
C LYS A 32 -7.91 16.45 -11.19
N ARG A 33 -7.87 17.43 -10.29
CA ARG A 33 -7.05 18.64 -10.44
C ARG A 33 -5.56 18.35 -10.32
N VAL A 34 -5.18 17.32 -9.56
CA VAL A 34 -3.79 16.96 -9.25
C VAL A 34 -3.27 15.76 -10.04
N SER A 35 -4.11 15.08 -10.81
CA SER A 35 -3.71 13.92 -11.60
C SER A 35 -3.55 14.28 -13.08
N SER A 36 -2.54 13.72 -13.73
CA SER A 36 -2.44 13.69 -15.19
C SER A 36 -3.52 12.80 -15.80
N MET A 37 -3.85 11.70 -15.13
CA MET A 37 -4.95 10.81 -15.48
C MET A 37 -5.64 10.30 -14.21
N LEU A 38 -6.97 10.26 -14.23
CA LEU A 38 -7.79 9.69 -13.16
C LEU A 38 -8.62 8.54 -13.72
N THR A 39 -8.39 7.34 -13.19
CA THR A 39 -9.22 6.16 -13.43
C THR A 39 -10.08 5.91 -12.20
N ILE A 40 -11.40 5.82 -12.39
CA ILE A 40 -12.35 5.52 -11.33
C ILE A 40 -12.80 4.07 -11.47
N THR A 41 -12.84 3.33 -10.36
CA THR A 41 -13.43 1.99 -10.31
C THR A 41 -14.51 1.92 -9.23
N THR A 42 -15.65 1.31 -9.51
CA THR A 42 -16.60 0.93 -8.46
C THR A 42 -16.94 -0.55 -8.50
N GLU A 43 -17.02 -1.20 -7.34
CA GLU A 43 -17.28 -2.65 -7.28
C GLU A 43 -18.68 -3.01 -7.84
N ASP A 44 -19.66 -2.14 -7.65
CA ASP A 44 -21.02 -2.29 -8.18
C ASP A 44 -21.18 -1.84 -9.64
N GLY A 45 -20.21 -1.12 -10.21
CA GLY A 45 -20.26 -0.52 -11.54
C GLY A 45 -21.10 0.75 -11.67
N SER A 46 -21.50 1.37 -10.55
CA SER A 46 -22.22 2.66 -10.55
C SER A 46 -21.44 3.83 -11.16
N SER A 47 -20.10 3.82 -11.15
CA SER A 47 -19.28 4.87 -11.78
C SER A 47 -17.95 4.33 -12.28
N GLY A 48 -17.48 4.83 -13.43
CA GLY A 48 -16.22 4.40 -14.02
C GLY A 48 -16.22 2.93 -14.45
N THR A 49 -15.10 2.24 -14.21
CA THR A 49 -14.95 0.82 -14.54
C THR A 49 -15.47 -0.05 -13.41
N LYS A 50 -16.33 -1.03 -13.72
CA LYS A 50 -16.78 -2.00 -12.72
C LYS A 50 -15.61 -2.89 -12.27
N GLY A 51 -15.34 -2.91 -10.97
CA GLY A 51 -14.28 -3.72 -10.38
C GLY A 51 -13.54 -3.02 -9.24
N ARG A 52 -12.38 -3.58 -8.89
CA ARG A 52 -11.44 -3.06 -7.88
C ARG A 52 -10.31 -2.29 -8.57
N VAL A 53 -9.60 -1.47 -7.79
CA VAL A 53 -8.40 -0.76 -8.29
C VAL A 53 -7.33 -1.72 -8.81
N THR A 54 -7.23 -2.91 -8.20
CA THR A 54 -6.29 -3.97 -8.57
C THR A 54 -6.57 -4.56 -9.95
N ASP A 55 -7.80 -4.46 -10.44
CA ASP A 55 -8.20 -5.03 -11.73
C ASP A 55 -7.70 -4.17 -12.90
N VAL A 56 -7.54 -2.86 -12.68
CA VAL A 56 -7.10 -1.90 -13.71
C VAL A 56 -5.65 -1.46 -13.56
N LEU A 57 -5.04 -1.70 -12.39
CA LEU A 57 -3.68 -1.28 -12.09
C LEU A 57 -2.62 -1.85 -13.06
N PRO A 58 -2.62 -3.16 -13.42
CA PRO A 58 -1.65 -3.72 -14.35
C PRO A 58 -1.59 -2.99 -15.70
N ASP A 59 -2.74 -2.79 -16.34
CA ASP A 59 -2.84 -2.09 -17.63
C ASP A 59 -2.35 -0.63 -17.57
N ILE A 60 -2.53 0.04 -16.42
CA ILE A 60 -2.09 1.41 -16.21
C ILE A 60 -0.57 1.46 -16.03
N MET A 61 -0.03 0.51 -15.26
CA MET A 61 1.41 0.39 -15.04
C MET A 61 2.15 0.07 -16.34
N GLU A 62 1.62 -0.86 -17.14
CA GLU A 62 2.20 -1.23 -18.43
C GLU A 62 2.18 -0.06 -19.42
N ARG A 63 1.02 0.59 -19.60
CA ARG A 63 0.87 1.72 -20.55
C ARG A 63 1.75 2.92 -20.21
N ASN A 64 1.96 3.19 -18.93
CA ASN A 64 2.71 4.35 -18.48
C ASN A 64 4.17 4.03 -18.09
N ASN A 65 4.58 2.76 -18.15
CA ASN A 65 5.87 2.28 -17.65
C ASN A 65 6.14 2.77 -16.21
N SER A 66 5.16 2.58 -15.32
CA SER A 66 5.18 3.12 -13.96
C SER A 66 6.27 2.47 -13.11
N ALA A 67 7.27 3.24 -12.70
CA ALA A 67 8.38 2.76 -11.86
C ALA A 67 8.08 2.78 -10.35
N VAL A 68 7.07 3.54 -9.92
CA VAL A 68 6.70 3.71 -8.50
C VAL A 68 5.18 3.72 -8.35
N VAL A 69 4.68 2.99 -7.36
CA VAL A 69 3.28 2.92 -6.96
C VAL A 69 3.15 3.37 -5.51
N TYR A 70 2.21 4.26 -5.24
CA TYR A 70 1.86 4.68 -3.88
C TYR A 70 0.43 4.23 -3.60
N ALA A 71 0.20 3.58 -2.46
CA ALA A 71 -1.09 3.00 -2.12
C ALA A 71 -1.50 3.30 -0.68
N CYS A 72 -2.78 3.60 -0.49
CA CYS A 72 -3.44 3.72 0.81
C CYS A 72 -4.84 3.12 0.71
N GLY A 73 -5.26 2.36 1.72
CA GLY A 73 -6.57 1.72 1.76
C GLY A 73 -6.51 0.38 2.51
N PRO A 74 -7.53 -0.49 2.34
CA PRO A 74 -7.63 -1.73 3.12
C PRO A 74 -6.40 -2.63 2.99
N MET A 75 -5.99 -3.30 4.06
CA MET A 75 -4.78 -4.14 4.09
C MET A 75 -4.72 -5.17 2.96
N GLY A 76 -5.83 -5.85 2.65
CA GLY A 76 -5.90 -6.80 1.52
C GLY A 76 -5.71 -6.15 0.15
N MET A 77 -6.15 -4.89 -0.03
CA MET A 77 -5.89 -4.13 -1.24
C MET A 77 -4.40 -3.77 -1.34
N LEU A 78 -3.78 -3.35 -0.24
CA LEU A 78 -2.36 -3.00 -0.21
C LEU A 78 -1.47 -4.20 -0.54
N ALA A 79 -1.79 -5.39 0.00
CA ALA A 79 -1.12 -6.64 -0.33
C ALA A 79 -1.18 -6.95 -1.84
N SER A 80 -2.37 -6.86 -2.44
CA SER A 80 -2.54 -7.05 -3.88
C SER A 80 -1.79 -6.01 -4.72
N VAL A 81 -1.80 -4.74 -4.32
CA VAL A 81 -1.06 -3.68 -5.01
C VAL A 81 0.45 -3.91 -4.92
N ALA A 82 0.96 -4.34 -3.76
CA ALA A 82 2.36 -4.67 -3.57
C ALA A 82 2.80 -5.85 -4.46
N ALA A 83 1.98 -6.90 -4.52
CA ALA A 83 2.23 -8.06 -5.39
C ALA A 83 2.25 -7.67 -6.88
N ILE A 84 1.24 -6.92 -7.35
CA ILE A 84 1.20 -6.41 -8.72
C ILE A 84 2.43 -5.55 -9.00
N ALA A 85 2.78 -4.61 -8.12
CA ALA A 85 3.94 -3.75 -8.33
C ALA A 85 5.26 -4.55 -8.45
N ALA A 86 5.41 -5.62 -7.65
CA ALA A 86 6.56 -6.51 -7.72
C ALA A 86 6.67 -7.26 -9.05
N GLU A 87 5.55 -7.73 -9.62
CA GLU A 87 5.52 -8.37 -10.95
C GLU A 87 6.06 -7.44 -12.06
N TYR A 88 5.75 -6.16 -11.94
CA TYR A 88 6.23 -5.11 -12.86
C TYR A 88 7.58 -4.51 -12.46
N ARG A 89 8.24 -5.05 -11.41
CA ARG A 89 9.51 -4.54 -10.85
C ARG A 89 9.46 -3.05 -10.47
N ALA A 90 8.28 -2.58 -10.10
CA ALA A 90 8.06 -1.22 -9.62
C ALA A 90 8.23 -1.15 -8.11
N TYR A 91 8.75 -0.03 -7.62
CA TYR A 91 8.76 0.25 -6.18
C TYR A 91 7.33 0.50 -5.71
N SER A 92 6.93 -0.09 -4.57
CA SER A 92 5.64 0.21 -3.94
C SER A 92 5.83 0.80 -2.56
N GLN A 93 5.10 1.88 -2.26
CA GLN A 93 4.98 2.43 -0.91
C GLN A 93 3.52 2.30 -0.46
N CYS A 94 3.31 1.52 0.59
CA CYS A 94 2.00 1.22 1.14
C CYS A 94 1.84 1.90 2.49
N SER A 95 0.84 2.78 2.60
CA SER A 95 0.40 3.34 3.87
C SER A 95 -0.49 2.33 4.56
N VAL A 96 0.07 1.56 5.50
CA VAL A 96 -0.66 0.49 6.18
C VAL A 96 -1.59 1.04 7.26
N GLU A 97 -2.74 0.40 7.41
CA GLU A 97 -3.75 0.74 8.42
C GLU A 97 -3.84 -0.41 9.43
N GLU A 98 -2.95 -0.39 10.41
CA GLU A 98 -3.00 -1.33 11.53
C GLU A 98 -3.80 -0.77 12.71
N SER A 99 -4.33 -1.67 13.55
CA SER A 99 -5.05 -1.26 14.75
C SER A 99 -4.11 -0.51 15.71
N MET A 100 -4.42 0.76 15.98
CA MET A 100 -3.61 1.60 16.88
C MET A 100 -4.38 1.92 18.16
N ALA A 101 -3.92 1.39 19.29
CA ALA A 101 -4.43 1.82 20.59
C ALA A 101 -3.74 3.08 21.12
N CYS A 102 -2.39 3.09 21.16
CA CYS A 102 -1.65 4.22 21.76
C CYS A 102 -1.10 5.25 20.75
N GLY A 103 -0.79 4.85 19.51
CA GLY A 103 -0.18 5.74 18.50
C GLY A 103 1.24 6.25 18.80
N ILE A 104 1.86 5.84 19.90
CA ILE A 104 3.18 6.32 20.36
C ILE A 104 4.19 5.20 20.62
N GLY A 105 3.90 3.99 20.13
CA GLY A 105 4.82 2.86 20.12
C GLY A 105 4.86 1.99 21.39
N ILE A 106 4.04 2.26 22.40
CA ILE A 106 4.11 1.54 23.69
C ILE A 106 3.29 0.24 23.68
N CYS A 107 2.08 0.27 23.13
CA CYS A 107 1.11 -0.82 23.30
C CYS A 107 1.31 -2.03 22.39
N MET A 108 2.19 -1.95 21.39
CA MET A 108 2.46 -3.02 20.40
C MET A 108 1.24 -3.52 19.58
N THR A 109 0.10 -2.83 19.58
CA THR A 109 -1.09 -3.25 18.83
C THR A 109 -0.94 -3.12 17.31
N CYS A 110 -0.17 -2.14 16.83
CA CYS A 110 0.01 -1.87 15.42
C CYS A 110 1.24 -2.54 14.81
N VAL A 111 1.57 -3.74 15.28
CA VAL A 111 2.80 -4.43 14.91
C VAL A 111 2.58 -5.28 13.66
N LEU A 112 3.53 -5.23 12.73
CA LEU A 112 3.55 -6.04 11.52
C LEU A 112 4.97 -6.53 11.18
N PRO A 113 5.09 -7.73 10.59
CA PRO A 113 6.37 -8.28 10.14
C PRO A 113 6.87 -7.58 8.86
N VAL A 114 8.11 -7.07 8.92
CA VAL A 114 8.79 -6.43 7.79
C VAL A 114 10.21 -6.96 7.67
N ILE A 115 10.62 -7.30 6.46
CA ILE A 115 11.99 -7.70 6.11
C ILE A 115 12.84 -6.43 6.05
N GLY A 116 13.88 -6.34 6.87
CA GLY A 116 14.84 -5.24 6.81
C GLY A 116 15.71 -5.30 5.55
N ASP A 117 16.38 -4.20 5.22
CA ASP A 117 17.34 -4.16 4.09
C ASP A 117 18.53 -5.13 4.28
N ASP A 118 18.75 -5.59 5.51
CA ASP A 118 19.71 -6.63 5.88
C ASP A 118 19.16 -8.06 5.71
N GLY A 119 17.94 -8.21 5.20
CA GLY A 119 17.26 -9.49 5.02
C GLY A 119 16.66 -10.07 6.30
N ILE A 120 16.76 -9.39 7.44
CA ILE A 120 16.26 -9.87 8.72
C ILE A 120 14.82 -9.40 8.94
N THR A 121 13.91 -10.36 9.12
CA THR A 121 12.51 -10.10 9.47
C THR A 121 12.42 -9.52 10.88
N ARG A 122 11.71 -8.40 11.04
CA ARG A 122 11.46 -7.75 12.33
C ARG A 122 9.98 -7.43 12.50
N MET A 123 9.53 -7.51 13.75
CA MET A 123 8.21 -7.05 14.16
C MET A 123 8.28 -5.56 14.46
N VAL A 124 7.82 -4.71 13.54
CA VAL A 124 7.90 -3.25 13.63
C VAL A 124 6.52 -2.64 13.91
N ARG A 125 6.45 -1.41 14.44
CA ARG A 125 5.18 -0.75 14.78
C ARG A 125 4.85 0.30 13.72
N SER A 126 3.67 0.18 13.11
CA SER A 126 3.20 1.17 12.12
C SER A 126 3.19 2.61 12.66
N CYS A 127 2.89 2.82 13.94
CA CYS A 127 2.85 4.17 14.52
C CYS A 127 4.21 4.85 14.76
N VAL A 128 5.33 4.11 14.78
CA VAL A 128 6.67 4.67 15.04
C VAL A 128 7.61 4.45 13.87
N GLU A 129 7.66 3.23 13.34
CA GLU A 129 8.48 2.86 12.19
C GLU A 129 7.77 3.08 10.85
N GLY A 130 6.45 3.29 10.85
CA GLY A 130 5.62 3.51 9.66
C GLY A 130 5.00 4.93 9.61
N PRO A 131 3.77 5.08 9.08
CA PRO A 131 2.88 4.02 8.55
C PRO A 131 3.20 3.61 7.10
N ILE A 132 4.20 4.23 6.47
CA ILE A 132 4.57 3.94 5.08
C ILE A 132 5.66 2.87 5.04
N PHE A 133 5.36 1.74 4.40
CA PHE A 133 6.30 0.64 4.22
C PHE A 133 6.52 0.32 2.75
N ARG A 134 7.68 -0.25 2.43
CA ARG A 134 7.92 -0.86 1.12
C ARG A 134 7.06 -2.11 0.98
N GLY A 135 6.18 -2.13 -0.02
CA GLY A 135 5.18 -3.19 -0.14
C GLY A 135 5.79 -4.58 -0.32
N ASP A 136 6.94 -4.67 -0.98
CA ASP A 136 7.69 -5.92 -1.22
C ASP A 136 8.47 -6.43 0.00
N LEU A 137 8.58 -5.62 1.06
CA LEU A 137 9.26 -5.99 2.31
C LEU A 137 8.27 -6.34 3.43
N VAL A 138 6.98 -6.04 3.28
CA VAL A 138 5.95 -6.43 4.25
C VAL A 138 5.58 -7.89 4.04
N ARG A 139 5.54 -8.70 5.12
CA ARG A 139 5.05 -10.08 5.06
C ARG A 139 3.54 -10.12 5.25
N TRP A 140 2.81 -9.77 4.20
CA TRP A 140 1.35 -9.56 4.24
C TRP A 140 0.57 -10.76 4.81
N ASP A 141 0.92 -11.98 4.44
CA ASP A 141 0.22 -13.20 4.86
C ASP A 141 0.48 -13.59 6.33
N GLU A 142 1.47 -12.96 6.97
CA GLU A 142 1.88 -13.25 8.35
C GLU A 142 1.52 -12.13 9.33
N ILE A 143 0.80 -11.11 8.87
CA ILE A 143 0.26 -10.05 9.74
C ILE A 143 -0.65 -10.68 10.80
N GLY A 144 -0.44 -10.31 12.07
CA GLY A 144 -1.13 -10.92 13.21
C GLY A 144 -0.51 -12.21 13.72
N THR A 145 0.59 -12.67 13.12
CA THR A 145 1.39 -13.82 13.56
C THR A 145 2.84 -13.41 13.83
N ILE A 146 3.66 -14.33 14.33
CA ILE A 146 5.10 -14.14 14.47
C ILE A 146 5.80 -15.09 13.48
N PRO A 147 6.43 -14.56 12.43
CA PRO A 147 7.27 -15.35 11.55
C PRO A 147 8.33 -16.18 12.26
N ALA A 148 8.61 -17.39 11.76
CA ALA A 148 9.64 -18.26 12.32
C ALA A 148 11.05 -17.69 12.20
N ASP A 149 11.31 -16.91 11.15
CA ASP A 149 12.57 -16.22 10.88
C ASP A 149 12.62 -14.79 11.44
N ALA A 150 11.60 -14.34 12.19
CA ALA A 150 11.65 -13.05 12.84
C ALA A 150 12.76 -13.01 13.90
N LEU A 151 13.47 -11.89 13.99
CA LEU A 151 14.46 -11.65 15.03
C LEU A 151 13.86 -11.87 16.42
N GLY A 152 14.42 -12.81 17.17
CA GLY A 152 13.94 -13.20 18.51
C GLY A 152 12.80 -14.23 18.51
N ALA A 153 12.44 -14.80 17.35
CA ALA A 153 11.54 -15.94 17.30
C ALA A 153 12.22 -17.21 17.82
N PRO A 154 11.50 -18.13 18.51
CA PRO A 154 12.09 -19.32 19.12
C PRO A 154 12.83 -20.25 18.15
N ALA A 155 12.48 -20.21 16.86
CA ALA A 155 13.12 -21.02 15.83
C ALA A 155 14.49 -20.49 15.39
N LEU A 156 14.83 -19.23 15.69
CA LEU A 156 16.14 -18.65 15.40
C LEU A 156 17.23 -19.08 16.40
N ASP A 157 16.84 -19.56 17.59
CA ASP A 157 17.75 -19.94 18.69
C ASP A 157 18.27 -21.39 18.58
N LEU A 158 18.08 -22.05 17.43
CA LEU A 158 18.47 -23.45 17.19
C LEU A 158 19.73 -23.62 16.33
N SER A 159 20.50 -22.56 16.10
CA SER A 159 21.83 -22.59 15.45
C SER A 159 22.93 -22.15 16.38
#